data_AF-F4BV11-F1
#
_entry.id   AF-F4BV11-F1
#
_cell.length_a   1.000
_cell.length_b   1.000
_cell.length_c   1.000
_cell.angle_alpha   90.00
_cell.angle_beta   90.00
_cell.angle_gamma   90.00
#
_symmetry.space_group_name_H-M   'P 1'
#
loop_
_entity.id
_entity.type
_entity.pdbx_description
1 polymer ?
#
loop_
_entity_poly.entity_id
_entity_poly.type
_entity_poly.pdbx_seq_one_letter_code
_entity_poly.pdbx_strand_id
1 'polypeptide(L)'
;MIIYKTLSLGSSQPGCTRIFAFREKDEEVSVTLLRSRQRIKLVLGDYQRTRLKDSKPTSTTLCKKGSEYYINIQVKSEGSVPYLL
;
A
#
# COMPACT_ATOMS: atom_id res chain seq x y z
N MET A 1 7.77 -1.03 -13.76
CA MET A 1 7.81 0.40 -14.19
C MET A 1 8.11 1.25 -12.97
N ILE A 2 9.20 2.02 -13.03
CA ILE A 2 9.93 2.62 -11.90
C ILE A 2 9.44 4.05 -11.64
N ILE A 3 9.43 4.50 -10.39
CA ILE A 3 9.49 5.94 -10.04
C ILE A 3 10.72 6.18 -9.17
N TYR A 4 11.70 6.90 -9.73
CA TYR A 4 12.82 7.50 -9.02
C TYR A 4 12.31 8.76 -8.30
N LYS A 5 12.10 8.67 -6.99
CA LYS A 5 12.11 9.84 -6.12
C LYS A 5 12.50 9.36 -4.73
N THR A 6 13.55 9.92 -4.16
CA THR A 6 13.85 9.74 -2.74
C THR A 6 12.66 10.29 -1.95
N LEU A 7 11.81 9.40 -1.46
CA LEU A 7 10.63 9.76 -0.68
C LEU A 7 11.03 9.80 0.80
N SER A 8 11.32 10.99 1.30
CA SER A 8 11.43 11.21 2.74
C SER A 8 10.00 11.18 3.32
N LEU A 9 9.67 10.08 3.99
CA LEU A 9 8.44 9.94 4.77
C LEU A 9 8.68 10.65 6.11
N GLY A 10 8.12 11.85 6.27
CA GLY A 10 8.10 12.53 7.56
C GLY A 10 7.24 11.77 8.56
N SER A 11 7.60 11.85 9.84
CA SER A 11 6.78 11.36 10.94
C SER A 11 5.39 11.99 10.87
N SER A 12 4.36 11.16 10.75
CA SER A 12 2.97 11.63 10.80
C SER A 12 2.67 12.18 12.19
N GLN A 13 2.21 13.42 12.27
CA GLN A 13 1.61 13.93 13.51
C GLN A 13 0.44 13.02 13.93
N PRO A 14 0.32 12.68 15.23
CA PRO A 14 -0.79 11.90 15.73
C PRO A 14 -2.05 12.75 15.61
N GLY A 15 -2.86 12.48 14.59
CA GLY A 15 -4.11 13.19 14.30
C GLY A 15 -4.39 13.50 12.83
N CYS A 16 -3.43 13.33 11.90
CA CYS A 16 -3.61 13.80 10.52
C CYS A 16 -3.61 12.66 9.48
N THR A 17 -4.69 12.64 8.66
CA THR A 17 -4.80 12.12 7.28
C THR A 17 -3.99 10.88 6.91
N ARG A 18 -4.71 9.78 6.55
CA ARG A 18 -4.14 8.51 6.08
C ARG A 18 -2.97 8.75 5.12
N ILE A 19 -1.77 8.39 5.58
CA ILE A 19 -0.50 8.44 4.83
C ILE A 19 -0.62 7.59 3.55
N PHE A 20 -1.48 6.58 3.60
CA PHE A 20 -1.69 5.60 2.55
C PHE A 20 -3.17 5.35 2.27
N ALA A 21 -3.54 5.19 1.01
CA ALA A 21 -4.82 4.62 0.60
C ALA A 21 -4.66 3.81 -0.69
N PHE A 22 -5.04 2.54 -0.65
CA PHE A 22 -5.17 1.71 -1.84
C PHE A 22 -6.47 2.03 -2.58
N ARG A 23 -6.41 2.13 -3.90
CA ARG A 23 -7.54 2.44 -4.80
C ARG A 23 -7.64 1.32 -5.81
N GLU A 24 -8.45 0.32 -5.48
CA GLU A 24 -8.59 -0.92 -6.25
C GLU A 24 -8.98 -0.66 -7.72
N LYS A 25 -9.98 0.20 -7.95
CA LYS A 25 -10.48 0.55 -9.30
C LYS A 25 -9.38 1.02 -10.26
N ASP A 26 -8.39 1.74 -9.74
CA ASP A 26 -7.34 2.37 -10.54
C ASP A 26 -6.01 1.58 -10.47
N GLU A 27 -5.95 0.50 -9.67
CA GLU A 27 -4.72 -0.20 -9.26
C GLU A 27 -3.60 0.76 -8.78
N GLU A 28 -3.99 1.73 -7.96
CA GLU A 28 -3.10 2.79 -7.48
C GLU A 28 -3.03 2.83 -5.96
N VAL A 29 -1.93 3.39 -5.45
CA VAL A 29 -1.83 3.83 -4.06
C VAL A 29 -1.61 5.32 -3.99
N SER A 30 -2.39 5.97 -3.12
CA SER A 30 -2.14 7.35 -2.75
C SER A 30 -1.21 7.39 -1.54
N VAL A 31 -0.09 8.10 -1.67
CA VAL A 31 0.88 8.33 -0.60
C VAL A 31 0.98 9.82 -0.30
N THR A 32 0.77 10.20 0.96
CA THR A 32 0.99 11.58 1.42
C THR A 32 2.45 11.76 1.77
N LEU A 33 3.14 12.63 1.05
CA LEU A 33 4.52 13.07 1.29
C LEU A 33 4.52 14.39 2.05
N LEU A 34 5.69 14.81 2.54
CA LEU A 34 5.90 16.08 3.27
C LEU A 34 5.24 17.31 2.63
N ARG A 35 5.13 17.36 1.29
CA ARG A 35 4.63 18.53 0.55
C ARG A 35 3.57 18.23 -0.49
N SER A 36 3.18 16.96 -0.69
CA SER A 36 2.23 16.60 -1.74
C SER A 36 1.61 15.23 -1.51
N ARG A 37 0.46 14.96 -2.13
CA ARG A 37 -0.09 13.61 -2.23
C ARG A 37 0.20 13.07 -3.63
N GLN A 38 0.90 11.94 -3.70
CA GLN A 38 1.26 11.28 -4.96
C GLN A 38 0.38 10.06 -5.17
N ARG A 39 -0.02 9.79 -6.41
CA ARG A 39 -0.66 8.54 -6.82
C ARG A 39 0.35 7.72 -7.60
N ILE A 40 0.54 6.49 -7.18
CA ILE A 40 1.52 5.58 -7.77
C ILE A 40 0.75 4.39 -8.30
N LYS A 41 0.85 4.14 -9.61
CA LYS A 41 0.32 2.93 -10.23
C LYS A 41 1.12 1.72 -9.77
N LEU A 42 0.41 0.68 -9.36
CA LEU A 42 1.01 -0.59 -9.00
C LEU A 42 1.12 -1.45 -10.26
N VAL A 43 2.16 -2.27 -10.32
CA VAL A 43 2.25 -3.37 -11.28
C VAL A 43 1.84 -4.63 -10.54
N LEU A 44 0.56 -4.99 -10.62
CA LEU A 44 0.01 -6.14 -9.91
C LEU A 44 -0.07 -7.37 -10.83
N GLY A 45 0.29 -8.53 -10.28
CA GLY A 45 -0.06 -9.84 -10.83
C GLY A 45 -1.39 -10.36 -10.27
N ASP A 46 -1.94 -11.40 -10.87
CA ASP A 46 -3.30 -11.90 -10.56
C ASP A 46 -3.48 -12.36 -9.11
N TYR A 47 -2.44 -12.99 -8.54
CA TYR A 47 -2.43 -13.35 -7.13
C TYR A 47 -2.58 -12.12 -6.22
N GLN A 48 -1.85 -11.05 -6.53
CA GLN A 48 -1.89 -9.81 -5.73
C GLN A 48 -3.24 -9.11 -5.87
N ARG A 49 -3.80 -9.04 -7.09
CA ARG A 49 -5.16 -8.54 -7.32
C ARG A 49 -6.17 -9.30 -6.47
N THR A 50 -6.14 -10.63 -6.54
CA THR A 50 -7.05 -11.51 -5.78
C THR A 50 -6.93 -11.30 -4.27
N ARG A 51 -5.70 -11.12 -3.78
CA ARG A 51 -5.45 -10.90 -2.34
C ARG A 51 -5.85 -9.51 -1.86
N LEU A 52 -5.80 -8.52 -2.74
CA LEU A 52 -6.17 -7.13 -2.44
C LEU A 52 -7.66 -6.84 -2.66
N LYS A 53 -8.33 -7.65 -3.48
CA LYS A 53 -9.75 -7.51 -3.79
C LYS A 53 -10.60 -7.52 -2.52
N ASP A 54 -11.49 -6.55 -2.41
CA ASP A 54 -12.41 -6.34 -1.28
C ASP A 54 -11.70 -6.18 0.09
N SER A 55 -10.37 -6.07 0.09
CA SER A 55 -9.58 -5.91 1.29
C SER A 55 -9.58 -4.46 1.77
N LYS A 56 -9.31 -4.27 3.07
CA LYS A 56 -9.12 -2.93 3.66
C LYS A 56 -7.70 -2.82 4.20
N PRO A 57 -6.69 -2.56 3.36
CA PRO A 57 -5.31 -2.43 3.82
C PRO A 57 -5.18 -1.28 4.80
N THR A 58 -4.57 -1.55 5.95
CA THR A 58 -4.45 -0.57 7.04
C THR A 58 -3.09 0.11 7.09
N SER A 59 -2.06 -0.52 6.51
CA SER A 59 -0.70 0.00 6.51
C SER A 59 0.08 -0.46 5.28
N THR A 60 1.16 0.26 4.99
CA THR A 60 2.11 -0.12 3.95
C THR A 60 3.53 0.26 4.33
N THR A 61 4.51 -0.40 3.71
CA THR A 61 5.91 0.00 3.74
C THR A 61 6.44 0.18 2.31
N LEU A 62 7.10 1.30 2.04
CA LEU A 62 7.87 1.49 0.81
C LEU A 62 9.27 0.91 1.03
N CYS A 63 9.67 -0.04 0.19
CA CYS A 63 10.97 -0.72 0.27
C CYS A 63 11.75 -0.49 -1.03
N LYS A 64 13.06 -0.29 -0.93
CA LYS A 64 13.97 -0.31 -2.08
C LYS A 64 14.66 -1.68 -2.13
N LYS A 65 14.64 -2.35 -3.27
CA LYS A 65 15.36 -3.60 -3.51
C LYS A 65 16.11 -3.48 -4.84
N GLY A 66 17.44 -3.42 -4.77
CA GLY A 66 18.27 -3.09 -5.92
C GLY A 66 17.99 -1.69 -6.44
N SER A 67 17.72 -1.57 -7.74
CA SER A 67 17.32 -0.32 -8.41
C SER A 67 15.80 -0.06 -8.37
N GLU A 68 15.02 -0.99 -7.81
CA GLU A 68 13.57 -0.94 -7.84
C GLU A 68 12.96 -0.59 -6.49
N TYR A 69 11.74 -0.05 -6.55
CA TYR A 69 10.93 0.27 -5.38
C TYR A 69 9.67 -0.60 -5.34
N TYR A 70 9.33 -1.04 -4.14
CA TYR A 70 8.21 -1.94 -3.87
C TYR A 70 7.34 -1.35 -2.77
N ILE A 71 6.03 -1.56 -2.87
CA ILE A 71 5.07 -1.16 -1.86
C ILE A 71 4.52 -2.43 -1.24
N ASN A 72 4.95 -2.72 -0.02
CA ASN A 72 4.46 -3.86 0.75
C ASN A 72 3.15 -3.43 1.42
N ILE A 73 2.04 -3.98 0.96
CA ILE A 73 0.70 -3.67 1.48
C ILE A 73 0.32 -4.75 2.50
N GLN A 74 -0.01 -4.33 3.72
CA GLN A 74 -0.48 -5.26 4.76
C GLN A 74 -1.99 -5.41 4.67
N VAL A 75 -2.42 -6.65 4.48
CA VAL A 75 -3.82 -7.04 4.43
C VAL A 75 -4.10 -7.96 5.61
N LYS A 76 -5.09 -7.61 6.45
CA LYS A 76 -5.57 -8.53 7.47
C LYS A 76 -6.34 -9.65 6.78
N SER A 77 -5.92 -10.88 7.02
CA SER A 77 -6.78 -12.03 6.74
C SER A 77 -7.85 -12.02 7.81
N GLU A 78 -9.14 -11.95 7.45
CA GLU A 78 -10.16 -12.46 8.36
C GLU A 78 -9.85 -13.95 8.51
N GLY A 79 -9.41 -14.34 9.70
CA GLY A 79 -9.11 -15.73 9.99
C GLY A 79 -10.38 -16.53 9.78
N SER A 80 -10.33 -17.54 8.91
CA SER A 80 -11.30 -18.61 8.93
C SER A 80 -11.38 -19.11 10.38
N VAL A 81 -12.55 -18.96 10.98
CA VAL A 81 -12.87 -19.58 12.27
C VAL A 81 -12.44 -21.05 12.14
N PRO A 82 -11.52 -21.57 12.98
CA PRO A 82 -11.21 -22.99 12.93
C PRO A 82 -12.53 -23.70 13.23
N TYR A 83 -12.99 -24.54 12.30
CA TYR A 83 -14.22 -25.30 12.45
C TYR A 83 -14.20 -25.99 13.83
N LEU A 84 -15.08 -25.55 14.72
CA LEU A 84 -15.44 -26.33 15.90
C LEU A 84 -16.28 -27.50 15.38
N LEU A 85 -15.65 -28.66 15.28
CA LEU A 85 -16.30 -29.96 15.30
C LEU A 85 -16.13 -30.56 16.69
#